data_AF-A0A2P1UE54-F1
#
_entry.id   AF-A0A2P1UE54-F1
#
_cell.length_a   1.000
_cell.length_b   1.000
_cell.length_c   1.000
_cell.angle_alpha   90.00
_cell.angle_beta   90.00
_cell.angle_gamma   90.00
#
_symmetry.space_group_name_H-M   'P 1'
#
loop_
_entity.id
_entity.type
_entity.pdbx_description
1 polymer ?
#
loop_
_entity_poly.entity_id
_entity_poly.type
_entity_poly.pdbx_seq_one_letter_code
_entity_poly.pdbx_strand_id
1 'polypeptide(L)'
;MKKLLLLTLFIIGLGFALFNFTGLANRGEYQSILIDFKDDVPVSVLDEQLNAINKKAGKTTSLNSIFSIDEHLYTVEGDSKLLKTLRNSDLKKYTESIEPDYIYHAFIAPNDPNYSKQWNLRGINIERAWEENQGQGITVAVIDTGVSKVPDLRETEFVEGYDFVNDRSNAEDDNGHGTHVAGTIAQSTNNNYGVAGIAYKAKIMPLKVLSGTGGGTVADIAEAIRFAVDNKADVINMSLGGGGETQVMKEAIEYAYSKGVVIVAAAGNADDNSAAYPARFPHVIGVSAVDASGNKAPYSNFGAGVDIAAPGGSDTGKIIQETIDPANGGEPAFLGFQGTSMAAPHVAGVVALIKAAGIKEPSAVLEVLQQSARKINDDPFNHFGAGQLDAGNALQLALKGQITFRDFWRWLRDNGYLNPRFWIDGGAVAVLPKMAMVLGSYLLAWWLRNYFPFSWNGFLNAGLIFGSSGLFFLRGLYIFDLPQWPFRVMGSSLSDLGGVIQGSSALNPLFASVILPFVLIALLLGHTQAKWLAVGVSLAMAVTLGISAVIDPTLVWLGSGRIAQAFLGVNALLCLGLGYLALKSASSSRYA
;
A
#
# COMPACT_ATOMS: atom_id res chain seq x y z
N MET A 1 -27.32 39.87 -12.51
CA MET A 1 -26.32 39.56 -13.58
C MET A 1 -25.08 38.83 -13.07
N LYS A 2 -24.33 39.33 -12.07
CA LYS A 2 -23.12 38.63 -11.54
C LYS A 2 -23.36 37.20 -11.02
N LYS A 3 -24.46 36.95 -10.31
CA LYS A 3 -24.83 35.61 -9.81
C LYS A 3 -25.18 34.61 -10.92
N LEU A 4 -25.80 35.10 -12.00
CA LEU A 4 -26.11 34.28 -13.19
C LEU A 4 -24.83 33.91 -13.94
N LEU A 5 -23.92 34.88 -14.13
CA LEU A 5 -22.62 34.65 -14.77
C LEU A 5 -21.77 33.62 -14.00
N LEU A 6 -21.71 33.72 -12.67
CA LEU A 6 -20.99 32.77 -11.82
C LEU A 6 -21.64 31.37 -11.84
N LEU A 7 -22.97 31.29 -11.88
CA LEU A 7 -23.69 30.02 -12.04
C LEU A 7 -23.40 29.39 -13.41
N THR A 8 -23.39 30.18 -14.49
CA THR A 8 -23.07 29.70 -15.83
C THR A 8 -21.62 29.23 -15.91
N LEU A 9 -20.66 29.98 -15.34
CA LEU A 9 -19.26 29.57 -15.26
C LEU A 9 -19.07 28.32 -14.39
N PHE A 10 -19.81 28.19 -13.30
CA PHE A 10 -19.77 27.00 -12.45
C PHE A 10 -20.39 25.78 -13.13
N ILE A 11 -21.51 25.92 -13.84
CA ILE A 11 -22.12 24.83 -14.61
C ILE A 11 -21.23 24.43 -15.80
N ILE A 12 -20.58 25.40 -16.46
CA ILE A 12 -19.59 25.12 -17.49
C ILE A 12 -18.37 24.42 -16.88
N GLY A 13 -17.87 24.86 -15.72
CA GLY A 13 -16.75 24.24 -15.02
C GLY A 13 -17.05 22.86 -14.47
N LEU A 14 -18.26 22.65 -13.92
CA LEU A 14 -18.74 21.37 -13.40
C LEU A 14 -19.08 20.41 -14.55
N GLY A 15 -19.67 20.91 -15.64
CA GLY A 15 -19.85 20.15 -16.87
C GLY A 15 -18.51 19.74 -17.47
N PHE A 16 -17.54 20.66 -17.52
CA PHE A 16 -16.18 20.35 -17.95
C PHE A 16 -15.51 19.33 -17.03
N ALA A 17 -15.68 19.44 -15.71
CA ALA A 17 -15.13 18.49 -14.76
C ALA A 17 -15.79 17.11 -14.89
N LEU A 18 -17.13 17.02 -14.94
CA LEU A 18 -17.86 15.75 -15.02
C LEU A 18 -17.70 15.05 -16.38
N PHE A 19 -17.63 15.79 -17.48
CA PHE A 19 -17.42 15.21 -18.82
C PHE A 19 -15.94 14.88 -19.10
N ASN A 20 -14.99 15.48 -18.38
CA ASN A 20 -13.56 15.12 -18.47
C ASN A 20 -13.09 14.19 -17.33
N PHE A 21 -13.91 13.93 -16.30
CA PHE A 21 -13.59 12.98 -15.25
C PHE A 21 -13.81 11.55 -15.75
N THR A 22 -12.77 10.97 -16.32
CA THR A 22 -12.72 9.54 -16.57
C THR A 22 -12.51 8.82 -15.24
N GLY A 23 -13.43 7.92 -14.87
CA GLY A 23 -13.30 7.14 -13.62
C GLY A 23 -11.97 6.39 -13.53
N LEU A 24 -11.61 5.95 -12.32
CA LEU A 24 -10.35 5.23 -12.01
C LEU A 24 -10.07 4.01 -12.93
N ALA A 25 -11.07 3.49 -13.64
CA ALA A 25 -10.92 2.34 -14.54
C ALA A 25 -10.24 2.64 -15.89
N ASN A 26 -10.04 3.91 -16.27
CA ASN A 26 -9.44 4.29 -17.57
C ASN A 26 -8.07 4.99 -17.44
N ARG A 27 -7.33 4.73 -16.36
CA ARG A 27 -5.99 5.31 -16.17
C ARG A 27 -4.92 4.33 -16.65
N GLY A 28 -4.66 4.35 -17.96
CA GLY A 28 -3.45 3.79 -18.55
C GLY A 28 -2.93 4.75 -19.61
N GLU A 29 -1.61 4.92 -19.70
CA GLU A 29 -1.01 5.63 -20.82
C GLU A 29 -1.06 4.75 -22.06
N TYR A 30 -1.42 5.33 -23.21
CA TYR A 30 -1.40 4.66 -24.50
C TYR A 30 -1.02 5.66 -25.60
N GLN A 31 -0.31 5.18 -26.61
CA GLN A 31 0.08 5.98 -27.79
C GLN A 31 -0.56 5.44 -29.08
N SER A 32 -1.12 4.23 -29.00
CA SER A 32 -1.76 3.48 -30.07
C SER A 32 -3.17 3.03 -29.67
N ILE A 33 -3.98 2.76 -30.68
CA ILE A 33 -5.33 2.21 -30.57
C ILE A 33 -5.28 0.80 -31.15
N LEU A 34 -5.78 -0.15 -30.39
CA LEU A 34 -5.97 -1.54 -30.81
C LEU A 34 -7.32 -1.68 -31.52
N ILE A 35 -7.31 -2.30 -32.69
CA ILE A 35 -8.48 -2.55 -33.53
C ILE A 35 -8.51 -4.04 -33.83
N ASP A 36 -9.54 -4.68 -33.31
CA ASP A 36 -9.76 -6.12 -33.41
C ASP A 36 -10.92 -6.36 -34.37
N PHE A 37 -10.65 -6.94 -35.54
CA PHE A 37 -11.67 -7.23 -36.54
C PHE A 37 -12.24 -8.63 -36.35
N LYS A 38 -13.53 -8.81 -36.64
CA LYS A 38 -14.15 -10.14 -36.54
C LYS A 38 -13.50 -11.10 -37.52
N ASP A 39 -13.36 -12.36 -37.08
CA ASP A 39 -12.78 -13.44 -37.87
C ASP A 39 -13.54 -13.72 -39.19
N ASP A 40 -14.83 -13.37 -39.24
CA ASP A 40 -15.70 -13.62 -40.40
C ASP A 40 -15.66 -12.52 -41.48
N VAL A 41 -14.85 -11.47 -41.29
CA VAL A 41 -14.74 -10.36 -42.25
C VAL A 41 -13.85 -10.75 -43.43
N PRO A 42 -14.34 -10.66 -44.68
CA PRO A 42 -13.52 -10.95 -45.86
C PRO A 42 -12.33 -9.99 -46.00
N VAL A 43 -11.17 -10.51 -46.40
CA VAL A 43 -9.92 -9.76 -46.58
C VAL A 43 -10.09 -8.51 -47.46
N SER A 44 -10.91 -8.57 -48.51
CA SER A 44 -11.18 -7.42 -49.38
C SER A 44 -11.90 -6.27 -48.67
N VAL A 45 -12.78 -6.58 -47.71
CA VAL A 45 -13.49 -5.60 -46.89
C VAL A 45 -12.56 -5.07 -45.80
N LEU A 46 -11.69 -5.93 -45.25
CA LEU A 46 -10.68 -5.55 -44.27
C LEU A 46 -9.72 -4.49 -44.85
N ASP A 47 -9.18 -4.71 -46.04
CA ASP A 47 -8.31 -3.76 -46.74
C ASP A 47 -9.00 -2.40 -47.00
N GLU A 48 -10.28 -2.42 -47.37
CA GLU A 48 -11.07 -1.20 -47.55
C GLU A 48 -11.22 -0.42 -46.23
N GLN A 49 -11.52 -1.12 -45.14
CA GLN A 49 -11.69 -0.49 -43.82
C GLN A 49 -10.37 0.02 -43.24
N LEU A 50 -9.27 -0.72 -43.40
CA LEU A 50 -7.93 -0.29 -42.98
C LEU A 50 -7.50 0.97 -43.75
N ASN A 51 -7.76 1.04 -45.06
CA ASN A 51 -7.50 2.24 -45.85
C ASN A 51 -8.36 3.44 -45.40
N ALA A 52 -9.61 3.21 -45.03
CA ALA A 52 -10.48 4.23 -44.47
C ALA A 52 -9.97 4.74 -43.11
N ILE A 53 -9.49 3.84 -42.24
CA ILE A 53 -8.85 4.18 -40.96
C ILE A 53 -7.60 5.01 -41.23
N ASN A 54 -6.74 4.59 -42.16
CA ASN A 54 -5.49 5.27 -42.49
C ASN A 54 -5.71 6.71 -42.94
N LYS A 55 -6.68 6.90 -43.83
CA LYS A 55 -7.08 8.22 -44.31
C LYS A 55 -7.64 9.11 -43.19
N LYS A 56 -8.34 8.52 -42.22
CA LYS A 56 -8.97 9.23 -41.10
C LYS A 56 -8.00 9.55 -39.96
N ALA A 57 -7.05 8.65 -39.70
CA ALA A 57 -6.00 8.80 -38.69
C ALA A 57 -4.82 9.65 -39.19
N GLY A 58 -4.63 9.75 -40.51
CA GLY A 58 -3.43 10.36 -41.09
C GLY A 58 -2.16 9.54 -40.84
N LYS A 59 -2.31 8.28 -40.45
CA LYS A 59 -1.26 7.34 -40.07
C LYS A 59 -1.62 5.95 -40.58
N THR A 60 -0.63 5.12 -40.86
CA THR A 60 -0.82 3.74 -41.31
C THR A 60 -1.09 2.79 -40.14
N THR A 61 -2.12 1.96 -40.29
CA THR A 61 -2.39 0.79 -39.46
C THR A 61 -1.33 -0.26 -39.70
N SER A 62 -0.80 -0.82 -38.62
CA SER A 62 0.18 -1.90 -38.62
C SER A 62 -0.38 -3.11 -37.90
N LEU A 63 0.00 -4.30 -38.36
CA LEU A 63 -0.20 -5.52 -37.56
C LEU A 63 0.64 -5.41 -36.29
N ASN A 64 0.09 -5.82 -35.15
CA ASN A 64 0.84 -5.84 -33.89
C ASN A 64 2.00 -6.86 -33.94
N SER A 65 1.75 -8.03 -34.53
CA SER A 65 2.75 -9.08 -34.70
C SER A 65 2.42 -9.98 -35.90
N ILE A 66 3.32 -10.91 -36.22
CA ILE A 66 3.08 -11.95 -37.25
C ILE A 66 1.88 -12.86 -36.92
N PHE A 67 1.55 -13.01 -35.63
CA PHE A 67 0.41 -13.82 -35.17
C PHE A 67 -0.92 -13.08 -35.28
N SER A 68 -0.86 -11.76 -35.35
CA SER A 68 -2.03 -10.89 -35.48
C SER A 68 -2.70 -10.95 -36.86
N ILE A 69 -2.11 -11.68 -37.81
CA ILE A 69 -2.70 -11.93 -39.13
C ILE A 69 -3.93 -12.83 -39.00
N ASP A 70 -3.79 -13.92 -38.23
CA ASP A 70 -4.87 -14.91 -38.05
C ASP A 70 -5.99 -14.37 -37.14
N GLU A 71 -5.65 -13.44 -36.23
CA GLU A 71 -6.58 -12.78 -35.30
C GLU A 71 -7.10 -11.42 -35.81
N HIS A 72 -6.78 -11.04 -37.06
CA HIS A 72 -7.09 -9.74 -37.65
C HIS A 72 -6.90 -8.52 -36.71
N LEU A 73 -5.78 -8.52 -35.97
CA LEU A 73 -5.51 -7.56 -34.91
C LEU A 73 -4.53 -6.46 -35.38
N TYR A 74 -5.00 -5.21 -35.39
CA TYR A 74 -4.26 -4.07 -35.91
C TYR A 74 -4.07 -2.98 -34.86
N THR A 75 -2.99 -2.22 -35.02
CA THR A 75 -2.66 -1.06 -34.20
C THR A 75 -2.58 0.20 -35.06
N VAL A 76 -3.03 1.33 -34.54
CA VAL A 76 -2.85 2.65 -35.17
C VAL A 76 -2.49 3.67 -34.11
N GLU A 77 -1.41 4.41 -34.31
CA GLU A 77 -1.02 5.49 -33.39
C GLU A 77 -2.14 6.55 -33.31
N GLY A 78 -2.56 6.91 -32.09
CA GLY A 78 -3.75 7.71 -31.91
C GLY A 78 -4.01 8.14 -30.48
N ASP A 79 -4.67 9.28 -30.33
CA ASP A 79 -5.10 9.81 -29.05
C ASP A 79 -6.57 9.43 -28.72
N SER A 80 -7.05 9.90 -27.57
CA SER A 80 -8.45 9.70 -27.15
C SER A 80 -9.50 10.27 -28.09
N LYS A 81 -9.14 11.26 -28.94
CA LYS A 81 -10.05 11.86 -29.92
C LYS A 81 -10.21 10.95 -31.13
N LEU A 82 -9.11 10.36 -31.63
CA LEU A 82 -9.16 9.37 -32.69
C LEU A 82 -9.91 8.11 -32.21
N LEU A 83 -9.63 7.63 -30.99
CA LEU A 83 -10.33 6.47 -30.40
C LEU A 83 -11.85 6.66 -30.38
N LYS A 84 -12.34 7.81 -29.92
CA LYS A 84 -13.79 8.13 -29.93
C LYS A 84 -14.36 8.16 -31.35
N THR A 85 -13.57 8.66 -32.30
CA THR A 85 -13.95 8.82 -33.70
C THR A 85 -14.01 7.49 -34.46
N LEU A 86 -13.18 6.51 -34.07
CA LEU A 86 -13.21 5.14 -34.57
C LEU A 86 -14.35 4.34 -33.93
N ARG A 87 -14.55 4.45 -32.61
CA ARG A 87 -15.67 3.80 -31.89
C ARG A 87 -17.06 4.22 -32.40
N ASN A 88 -17.19 5.46 -32.85
CA ASN A 88 -18.45 6.03 -33.34
C ASN A 88 -18.63 5.92 -34.86
N SER A 89 -17.74 5.21 -35.58
CA SER A 89 -17.89 5.01 -37.03
C SER A 89 -18.61 3.70 -37.34
N ASP A 90 -18.90 3.46 -38.62
CA ASP A 90 -19.43 2.19 -39.10
C ASP A 90 -18.48 0.99 -38.90
N LEU A 91 -17.23 1.22 -38.49
CA LEU A 91 -16.24 0.17 -38.20
C LEU A 91 -16.73 -0.81 -37.12
N LYS A 92 -17.63 -0.37 -36.22
CA LYS A 92 -18.26 -1.25 -35.22
C LYS A 92 -18.98 -2.46 -35.82
N LYS A 93 -19.38 -2.41 -37.10
CA LYS A 93 -20.00 -3.54 -37.80
C LYS A 93 -18.99 -4.67 -38.06
N TYR A 94 -17.74 -4.30 -38.30
CA TYR A 94 -16.64 -5.17 -38.74
C TYR A 94 -15.65 -5.50 -37.62
N THR A 95 -15.71 -4.77 -36.49
CA THR A 95 -14.79 -4.92 -35.36
C THR A 95 -15.46 -5.62 -34.18
N GLU A 96 -14.72 -6.48 -33.49
CA GLU A 96 -15.08 -7.02 -32.18
C GLU A 96 -14.85 -5.95 -31.11
N SER A 97 -13.69 -5.32 -31.17
CA SER A 97 -13.28 -4.30 -30.21
C SER A 97 -12.45 -3.19 -30.84
N ILE A 98 -12.55 -1.99 -30.26
CA ILE A 98 -11.70 -0.84 -30.57
C ILE A 98 -11.31 -0.23 -29.23
N GLU A 99 -10.06 -0.40 -28.82
CA GLU A 99 -9.61 -0.16 -27.45
C GLU A 99 -8.30 0.62 -27.38
N PRO A 100 -8.01 1.32 -26.26
CA PRO A 100 -6.67 1.85 -26.02
C PRO A 100 -5.65 0.71 -25.94
N ASP A 101 -4.54 0.84 -26.65
CA ASP A 101 -3.40 -0.07 -26.52
C ASP A 101 -2.55 0.36 -25.32
N TYR A 102 -2.99 -0.04 -24.12
CA TYR A 102 -2.39 0.41 -22.87
C TYR A 102 -0.96 -0.10 -22.72
N ILE A 103 -0.06 0.80 -22.32
CA ILE A 103 1.32 0.46 -21.99
C ILE A 103 1.33 -0.22 -20.62
N TYR A 104 1.68 -1.50 -20.61
CA TYR A 104 1.97 -2.23 -19.38
C TYR A 104 3.42 -1.96 -18.97
N HIS A 105 3.61 -1.46 -17.75
CA HIS A 105 4.95 -1.37 -17.16
C HIS A 105 5.28 -2.68 -16.46
N ALA A 106 6.51 -3.17 -16.62
CA ALA A 106 7.03 -4.22 -15.76
C ALA A 106 7.01 -3.72 -14.31
N PHE A 107 6.54 -4.54 -13.38
CA PHE A 107 6.83 -4.34 -11.96
C PHE A 107 8.34 -4.17 -11.78
N ILE A 108 8.77 -3.34 -10.82
CA ILE A 108 10.20 -3.16 -10.49
C ILE A 108 10.73 -4.50 -10.00
N ALA A 109 11.12 -5.37 -10.94
CA ALA A 109 11.90 -6.55 -10.69
C ALA A 109 13.37 -6.11 -10.73
N PRO A 110 14.17 -6.48 -9.72
CA PRO A 110 15.60 -6.26 -9.78
C PRO A 110 16.23 -6.84 -11.04
N ASN A 111 17.31 -6.24 -11.52
CA ASN A 111 18.03 -6.69 -12.72
C ASN A 111 18.93 -7.92 -12.47
N ASP A 112 18.89 -8.48 -11.26
CA ASP A 112 19.69 -9.59 -10.77
C ASP A 112 19.24 -10.91 -11.45
N PRO A 113 20.13 -11.62 -12.19
CA PRO A 113 19.74 -12.74 -13.06
C PRO A 113 19.00 -13.91 -12.36
N ASN A 114 19.27 -14.15 -11.08
CA ASN A 114 18.65 -15.23 -10.32
C ASN A 114 17.45 -14.77 -9.46
N TYR A 115 17.03 -13.50 -9.54
CA TYR A 115 15.88 -12.99 -8.77
C TYR A 115 14.60 -13.82 -9.00
N SER A 116 14.39 -14.29 -10.23
CA SER A 116 13.25 -15.14 -10.58
C SER A 116 13.18 -16.46 -9.80
N LYS A 117 14.30 -16.92 -9.22
CA LYS A 117 14.39 -18.13 -8.40
C LYS A 117 14.05 -17.88 -6.93
N GLN A 118 14.03 -16.61 -6.48
CA GLN A 118 13.74 -16.22 -5.10
C GLN A 118 12.23 -16.07 -4.87
N TRP A 119 11.52 -17.19 -4.89
CA TRP A 119 10.08 -17.26 -4.59
C TRP A 119 9.74 -16.59 -3.25
N ASN A 120 10.66 -16.66 -2.29
CA ASN A 120 10.55 -16.13 -0.95
C ASN A 120 10.35 -14.62 -0.91
N LEU A 121 10.98 -13.88 -1.82
CA LEU A 121 10.88 -12.43 -1.90
C LEU A 121 9.51 -11.98 -2.43
N ARG A 122 9.02 -12.65 -3.48
CA ARG A 122 7.65 -12.46 -3.98
C ARG A 122 6.61 -12.88 -2.93
N GLY A 123 6.89 -13.96 -2.21
CA GLY A 123 6.04 -14.48 -1.13
C GLY A 123 5.82 -13.50 0.01
N ILE A 124 6.67 -12.49 0.17
CA ILE A 124 6.50 -11.42 1.17
C ILE A 124 6.13 -10.07 0.54
N ASN A 125 5.79 -10.02 -0.75
CA ASN A 125 5.39 -8.79 -1.45
C ASN A 125 6.47 -7.68 -1.35
N ILE A 126 7.73 -8.07 -1.57
CA ILE A 126 8.88 -7.17 -1.35
C ILE A 126 8.94 -6.03 -2.38
N GLU A 127 8.51 -6.25 -3.62
CA GLU A 127 8.63 -5.24 -4.69
C GLU A 127 7.85 -3.98 -4.33
N ARG A 128 6.66 -4.14 -3.73
CA ARG A 128 5.86 -3.04 -3.20
C ARG A 128 6.57 -2.30 -2.05
N ALA A 129 7.34 -3.01 -1.24
CA ALA A 129 8.13 -2.44 -0.15
C ALA A 129 9.26 -1.56 -0.72
N TRP A 130 9.96 -2.04 -1.76
CA TRP A 130 11.06 -1.31 -2.41
C TRP A 130 10.64 -0.04 -3.15
N GLU A 131 9.38 0.09 -3.56
CA GLU A 131 8.89 1.38 -4.07
C GLU A 131 9.03 2.52 -3.04
N GLU A 132 9.01 2.18 -1.74
CA GLU A 132 8.95 3.11 -0.63
C GLU A 132 10.28 3.25 0.13
N ASN A 133 10.95 2.13 0.43
CA ASN A 133 12.19 2.11 1.22
C ASN A 133 13.04 0.87 0.91
N GLN A 134 14.36 0.96 1.07
CA GLN A 134 15.30 -0.14 0.84
C GLN A 134 16.23 -0.42 2.03
N GLY A 135 15.96 0.18 3.19
CA GLY A 135 16.69 -0.02 4.45
C GLY A 135 17.80 0.99 4.71
N GLN A 136 17.80 2.13 4.01
CA GLN A 136 18.86 3.14 4.12
C GLN A 136 19.06 3.61 5.57
N GLY A 137 20.33 3.61 6.01
CA GLY A 137 20.72 4.17 7.30
C GLY A 137 20.40 3.29 8.51
N ILE A 138 19.95 2.05 8.27
CA ILE A 138 19.69 1.06 9.31
C ILE A 138 20.83 0.06 9.38
N THR A 139 21.29 -0.25 10.59
CA THR A 139 22.31 -1.27 10.83
C THR A 139 21.68 -2.54 11.39
N VAL A 140 21.90 -3.67 10.71
CA VAL A 140 21.43 -5.00 11.14
C VAL A 140 22.62 -5.82 11.60
N ALA A 141 22.63 -6.19 12.88
CA ALA A 141 23.59 -7.12 13.45
C ALA A 141 23.18 -8.56 13.18
N VAL A 142 24.09 -9.33 12.58
CA VAL A 142 23.92 -10.74 12.28
C VAL A 142 24.77 -11.52 13.26
N ILE A 143 24.12 -12.06 14.30
CA ILE A 143 24.75 -12.89 15.34
C ILE A 143 24.68 -14.35 14.88
N ASP A 144 25.78 -14.85 14.32
CA ASP A 144 25.80 -16.12 13.58
C ASP A 144 27.24 -16.74 13.49
N THR A 145 27.55 -17.49 12.44
CA THR A 145 28.88 -18.09 12.16
C THR A 145 29.90 -17.09 11.59
N GLY A 146 29.58 -15.80 11.54
CA GLY A 146 30.34 -14.78 10.83
C GLY A 146 29.71 -14.43 9.48
N VAL A 147 30.27 -13.45 8.78
CA VAL A 147 29.81 -13.05 7.43
C VAL A 147 31.02 -12.76 6.55
N SER A 148 31.10 -13.47 5.44
CA SER A 148 32.14 -13.27 4.43
C SER A 148 31.64 -12.38 3.30
N LYS A 149 32.48 -11.44 2.84
CA LYS A 149 32.12 -10.51 1.76
C LYS A 149 32.24 -11.18 0.38
N VAL A 150 31.28 -12.05 0.08
CA VAL A 150 31.13 -12.71 -1.23
C VAL A 150 30.84 -11.69 -2.36
N PRO A 151 31.05 -12.02 -3.65
CA PRO A 151 30.86 -11.10 -4.76
C PRO A 151 29.54 -10.31 -4.77
N ASP A 152 28.44 -10.95 -4.42
CA ASP A 152 27.09 -10.38 -4.38
C ASP A 152 26.79 -9.63 -3.07
N LEU A 153 27.73 -9.59 -2.13
CA LEU A 153 27.74 -8.69 -0.97
C LEU A 153 28.74 -7.54 -1.13
N ARG A 154 29.31 -7.36 -2.33
CA ARG A 154 30.35 -6.35 -2.57
C ARG A 154 29.86 -4.92 -2.34
N GLU A 155 28.64 -4.62 -2.75
CA GLU A 155 28.03 -3.28 -2.61
C GLU A 155 27.37 -3.06 -1.24
N THR A 156 27.13 -4.14 -0.49
CA THR A 156 26.64 -4.08 0.88
C THR A 156 27.65 -3.37 1.78
N GLU A 157 27.18 -2.43 2.59
CA GLU A 157 28.00 -1.72 3.56
C GLU A 157 28.14 -2.56 4.82
N PHE A 158 29.37 -2.84 5.22
CA PHE A 158 29.67 -3.54 6.47
C PHE A 158 30.17 -2.51 7.49
N VAL A 159 29.66 -2.60 8.72
CA VAL A 159 30.21 -1.87 9.87
C VAL A 159 31.11 -2.78 10.68
N GLU A 160 31.78 -2.23 11.69
CA GLU A 160 32.67 -2.97 12.58
C GLU A 160 31.94 -4.15 13.23
N GLY A 161 32.52 -5.34 13.06
CA GLY A 161 32.05 -6.58 13.63
C GLY A 161 33.05 -7.18 14.61
N TYR A 162 32.73 -8.35 15.15
CA TYR A 162 33.61 -9.03 16.10
C TYR A 162 33.39 -10.55 16.07
N ASP A 163 34.47 -11.29 16.25
CA ASP A 163 34.51 -12.74 16.39
C ASP A 163 34.74 -13.09 17.85
N PHE A 164 33.66 -13.44 18.54
CA PHE A 164 33.65 -13.86 19.95
C PHE A 164 34.13 -15.29 20.12
N VAL A 165 34.19 -16.09 19.04
CA VAL A 165 34.69 -17.46 19.11
C VAL A 165 36.22 -17.47 19.18
N ASN A 166 36.87 -16.53 18.50
CA ASN A 166 38.33 -16.44 18.39
C ASN A 166 38.93 -15.13 18.95
N ASP A 167 38.13 -14.30 19.63
CA ASP A 167 38.52 -13.02 20.25
C ASP A 167 39.27 -12.07 19.32
N ARG A 168 38.70 -11.78 18.14
CA ARG A 168 39.32 -10.90 17.12
C ARG A 168 38.29 -10.05 16.39
N SER A 169 38.74 -8.94 15.78
CA SER A 169 37.85 -8.05 15.02
C SER A 169 37.39 -8.62 13.68
N ASN A 170 38.07 -9.63 13.14
CA ASN A 170 37.70 -10.26 11.89
C ASN A 170 36.63 -11.34 12.11
N ALA A 171 35.38 -11.03 11.76
CA ALA A 171 34.21 -11.90 11.87
C ALA A 171 33.83 -12.59 10.54
N GLU A 172 34.84 -13.04 9.79
CA GLU A 172 34.65 -13.83 8.58
C GLU A 172 33.96 -15.17 8.88
N ASP A 173 33.14 -15.59 7.93
CA ASP A 173 32.41 -16.85 8.01
C ASP A 173 33.32 -18.01 7.58
N ASP A 174 33.19 -19.14 8.28
CA ASP A 174 33.87 -20.40 7.99
C ASP A 174 32.87 -21.59 7.88
N ASN A 175 31.57 -21.29 7.89
CA ASN A 175 30.48 -22.28 7.81
C ASN A 175 29.53 -22.03 6.62
N GLY A 176 29.31 -20.76 6.25
CA GLY A 176 28.38 -20.36 5.19
C GLY A 176 26.96 -20.08 5.67
N HIS A 177 26.62 -20.40 6.92
CA HIS A 177 25.30 -20.09 7.46
C HIS A 177 25.09 -18.59 7.64
N GLY A 178 25.99 -17.91 8.35
CA GLY A 178 25.88 -16.47 8.62
C GLY A 178 25.95 -15.61 7.36
N THR A 179 26.76 -15.99 6.37
CA THR A 179 26.80 -15.29 5.07
C THR A 179 25.48 -15.42 4.31
N HIS A 180 24.85 -16.60 4.32
CA HIS A 180 23.53 -16.80 3.70
C HIS A 180 22.42 -15.99 4.40
N VAL A 181 22.46 -15.93 5.73
CA VAL A 181 21.57 -15.13 6.56
C VAL A 181 21.72 -13.63 6.26
N ALA A 182 22.97 -13.14 6.21
CA ALA A 182 23.26 -11.74 5.87
C ALA A 182 22.81 -11.40 4.45
N GLY A 183 23.00 -12.31 3.50
CA GLY A 183 22.50 -12.19 2.13
C GLY A 183 20.97 -12.03 2.07
N THR A 184 20.23 -12.83 2.83
CA THR A 184 18.77 -12.69 2.92
C THR A 184 18.34 -11.29 3.39
N ILE A 185 19.10 -10.70 4.31
CA ILE A 185 18.84 -9.34 4.80
C ILE A 185 19.24 -8.29 3.77
N ALA A 186 20.48 -8.32 3.26
CA ALA A 186 21.07 -7.22 2.51
C ALA A 186 22.05 -7.65 1.40
N GLN A 187 21.75 -8.74 0.66
CA GLN A 187 22.40 -9.00 -0.64
C GLN A 187 22.38 -7.72 -1.49
N SER A 188 23.45 -7.47 -2.25
CA SER A 188 23.47 -6.38 -3.22
C SER A 188 22.35 -6.63 -4.23
N THR A 189 21.57 -5.59 -4.56
CA THR A 189 20.41 -5.72 -5.46
C THR A 189 20.48 -4.64 -6.53
N ASN A 190 20.13 -4.99 -7.76
CA ASN A 190 20.27 -4.20 -8.98
C ASN A 190 21.71 -4.08 -9.52
N ASN A 191 22.57 -5.07 -9.25
CA ASN A 191 23.97 -5.08 -9.68
C ASN A 191 24.24 -5.90 -10.96
N ASN A 192 23.19 -6.43 -11.61
CA ASN A 192 23.24 -7.39 -12.74
C ASN A 192 24.00 -8.68 -12.42
N TYR A 193 24.06 -9.07 -11.16
CA TYR A 193 24.72 -10.27 -10.66
C TYR A 193 23.80 -11.00 -9.68
N GLY A 194 24.03 -12.31 -9.50
CA GLY A 194 23.41 -13.09 -8.44
C GLY A 194 21.91 -12.89 -8.19
N VAL A 195 21.58 -12.60 -6.94
CA VAL A 195 20.25 -12.59 -6.33
C VAL A 195 20.02 -11.29 -5.55
N ALA A 196 18.87 -11.10 -4.93
CA ALA A 196 18.51 -9.88 -4.21
C ALA A 196 18.36 -10.07 -2.69
N GLY A 197 18.57 -8.98 -1.95
CA GLY A 197 18.38 -8.86 -0.51
C GLY A 197 17.19 -7.97 -0.16
N ILE A 198 16.57 -8.18 1.01
CA ILE A 198 15.33 -7.50 1.43
C ILE A 198 15.55 -6.01 1.71
N ALA A 199 16.50 -5.69 2.58
CA ALA A 199 16.93 -4.36 2.95
C ALA A 199 18.32 -4.10 2.36
N TYR A 200 18.45 -4.19 1.04
CA TYR A 200 19.71 -4.13 0.30
C TYR A 200 20.47 -2.79 0.40
N LYS A 201 19.94 -1.78 1.09
CA LYS A 201 20.66 -0.54 1.46
C LYS A 201 20.89 -0.39 2.96
N ALA A 202 20.58 -1.42 3.75
CA ALA A 202 20.98 -1.50 5.15
C ALA A 202 22.46 -1.87 5.27
N LYS A 203 23.04 -1.59 6.44
CA LYS A 203 24.39 -1.98 6.80
C LYS A 203 24.37 -3.28 7.57
N ILE A 204 25.37 -4.14 7.35
CA ILE A 204 25.52 -5.40 8.09
C ILE A 204 26.62 -5.26 9.14
N MET A 205 26.31 -5.66 10.38
CA MET A 205 27.28 -5.81 11.46
C MET A 205 27.51 -7.31 11.71
N PRO A 206 28.65 -7.88 11.29
CA PRO A 206 28.90 -9.30 11.43
C PRO A 206 29.39 -9.63 12.85
N LEU A 207 28.66 -10.49 13.56
CA LEU A 207 29.03 -10.92 14.91
C LEU A 207 29.11 -12.45 14.94
N LYS A 208 30.34 -12.97 14.95
CA LYS A 208 30.59 -14.42 14.96
C LYS A 208 30.55 -14.92 16.39
N VAL A 209 29.55 -15.75 16.69
CA VAL A 209 29.35 -16.42 17.99
C VAL A 209 29.23 -17.93 17.83
N LEU A 210 29.08 -18.41 16.59
CA LEU A 210 29.07 -19.82 16.25
C LEU A 210 30.39 -20.19 15.55
N SER A 211 31.00 -21.29 15.98
CA SER A 211 32.19 -21.85 15.34
C SER A 211 31.88 -22.42 13.95
N GLY A 212 32.91 -22.86 13.21
CA GLY A 212 32.73 -23.54 11.93
C GLY A 212 31.88 -24.82 11.97
N THR A 213 31.62 -25.38 13.15
CA THR A 213 30.69 -26.50 13.34
C THR A 213 29.26 -26.07 13.70
N GLY A 214 28.98 -24.77 13.74
CA GLY A 214 27.67 -24.19 14.07
C GLY A 214 27.33 -24.15 15.56
N GLY A 215 28.29 -24.38 16.45
CA GLY A 215 28.08 -24.35 17.90
C GLY A 215 28.63 -23.06 18.53
N GLY A 216 27.95 -22.54 19.55
CA GLY A 216 28.37 -21.34 20.29
C GLY A 216 27.89 -21.36 21.73
N THR A 217 28.39 -20.44 22.55
CA THR A 217 28.04 -20.36 23.97
C THR A 217 27.06 -19.24 24.27
N VAL A 218 26.32 -19.39 25.37
CA VAL A 218 25.41 -18.33 25.87
C VAL A 218 26.17 -17.05 26.22
N ALA A 219 27.43 -17.16 26.67
CA ALA A 219 28.27 -16.01 27.00
C ALA A 219 28.55 -15.18 25.74
N ASP A 220 29.06 -15.82 24.68
CA ASP A 220 29.40 -15.15 23.41
C ASP A 220 28.17 -14.47 22.79
N ILE A 221 27.02 -15.15 22.81
CA ILE A 221 25.77 -14.57 22.29
C ILE A 221 25.34 -13.35 23.12
N ALA A 222 25.39 -13.45 24.45
CA ALA A 222 24.97 -12.35 25.33
C ALA A 222 25.93 -11.14 25.26
N GLU A 223 27.22 -11.36 25.02
CA GLU A 223 28.20 -10.30 24.77
C GLU A 223 28.00 -9.69 23.38
N ALA A 224 27.74 -10.50 22.35
CA ALA A 224 27.44 -10.03 21.00
C ALA A 224 26.19 -9.14 20.97
N ILE A 225 25.13 -9.48 21.72
CA ILE A 225 23.94 -8.62 21.85
C ILE A 225 24.31 -7.24 22.41
N ARG A 226 25.13 -7.20 23.47
CA ARG A 226 25.58 -5.93 24.07
C ARG A 226 26.46 -5.14 23.11
N PHE A 227 27.42 -5.81 22.47
CA PHE A 227 28.29 -5.22 21.46
C PHE A 227 27.49 -4.61 20.31
N ALA A 228 26.47 -5.31 19.82
CA ALA A 228 25.60 -4.81 18.75
C ALA A 228 24.95 -3.48 19.12
N VAL A 229 24.35 -3.42 20.30
CA VAL A 229 23.67 -2.23 20.82
C VAL A 229 24.65 -1.07 21.01
N ASP A 230 25.80 -1.33 21.61
CA ASP A 230 26.81 -0.31 21.89
C ASP A 230 27.41 0.27 20.61
N ASN A 231 27.54 -0.57 19.57
CA ASN A 231 27.99 -0.22 18.22
C ASN A 231 26.85 0.19 17.27
N LYS A 232 25.69 0.60 17.81
CA LYS A 232 24.59 1.24 17.07
C LYS A 232 23.86 0.34 16.07
N ALA A 233 23.72 -0.95 16.37
CA ALA A 233 22.76 -1.79 15.68
C ALA A 233 21.33 -1.30 15.96
N ASP A 234 20.50 -1.27 14.93
CA ASP A 234 19.07 -0.97 15.02
C ASP A 234 18.22 -2.24 15.16
N VAL A 235 18.74 -3.34 14.60
CA VAL A 235 18.11 -4.65 14.51
C VAL A 235 19.17 -5.72 14.81
N ILE A 236 18.80 -6.75 15.58
CA ILE A 236 19.62 -7.93 15.83
C ILE A 236 18.87 -9.14 15.25
N ASN A 237 19.54 -9.88 14.37
CA ASN A 237 19.07 -11.16 13.87
C ASN A 237 19.86 -12.31 14.52
N MET A 238 19.16 -13.24 15.14
CA MET A 238 19.70 -14.48 15.72
C MET A 238 19.07 -15.68 15.03
N SER A 239 19.70 -16.15 13.96
CA SER A 239 19.29 -17.35 13.22
C SER A 239 19.78 -18.64 13.89
N LEU A 240 19.69 -18.69 15.22
CA LEU A 240 20.22 -19.74 16.09
C LEU A 240 19.23 -20.07 17.20
N GLY A 241 19.41 -21.23 17.82
CA GLY A 241 18.60 -21.67 18.96
C GLY A 241 19.00 -23.06 19.44
N GLY A 242 18.41 -23.52 20.54
CA GLY A 242 18.62 -24.87 21.07
C GLY A 242 19.06 -24.95 22.54
N GLY A 243 19.14 -23.82 23.24
CA GLY A 243 19.42 -23.76 24.68
C GLY A 243 18.16 -23.61 25.56
N GLY A 244 18.37 -23.62 26.88
CA GLY A 244 17.34 -23.29 27.88
C GLY A 244 17.31 -21.80 28.24
N GLU A 245 16.34 -21.42 29.06
CA GLU A 245 16.27 -20.06 29.61
C GLU A 245 17.50 -19.78 30.48
N THR A 246 18.15 -18.63 30.28
CA THR A 246 19.24 -18.16 31.14
C THR A 246 19.04 -16.70 31.49
N GLN A 247 19.41 -16.35 32.72
CA GLN A 247 19.28 -14.99 33.22
C GLN A 247 20.18 -14.01 32.45
N VAL A 248 21.40 -14.43 32.11
CA VAL A 248 22.38 -13.59 31.37
C VAL A 248 21.86 -13.21 29.98
N MET A 249 21.25 -14.17 29.27
CA MET A 249 20.64 -13.90 27.96
C MET A 249 19.44 -12.96 28.08
N LYS A 250 18.57 -13.21 29.08
CA LYS A 250 17.41 -12.34 29.36
C LYS A 250 17.84 -10.90 29.60
N GLU A 251 18.86 -10.66 30.42
CA GLU A 251 19.38 -9.32 30.70
C GLU A 251 19.98 -8.64 29.46
N ALA A 252 20.64 -9.40 28.58
CA ALA A 252 21.15 -8.86 27.32
C ALA A 252 20.01 -8.44 26.37
N ILE A 253 18.95 -9.24 26.29
CA ILE A 253 17.74 -8.95 25.51
C ILE A 253 17.02 -7.71 26.04
N GLU A 254 16.82 -7.63 27.36
CA GLU A 254 16.22 -6.45 28.01
C GLU A 254 17.06 -5.19 27.79
N TYR A 255 18.39 -5.31 27.84
CA TYR A 255 19.30 -4.21 27.52
C TYR A 255 19.06 -3.71 26.08
N ALA A 256 19.10 -4.60 25.10
CA ALA A 256 18.85 -4.25 23.70
C ALA A 256 17.46 -3.63 23.47
N TYR A 257 16.41 -4.22 24.05
CA TYR A 257 15.05 -3.69 23.97
C TYR A 257 14.94 -2.29 24.57
N SER A 258 15.52 -2.06 25.76
CA SER A 258 15.51 -0.75 26.43
C SER A 258 16.24 0.35 25.65
N LYS A 259 17.13 -0.02 24.73
CA LYS A 259 17.85 0.89 23.83
C LYS A 259 17.16 1.07 22.48
N GLY A 260 15.98 0.50 22.30
CA GLY A 260 15.18 0.61 21.07
C GLY A 260 15.66 -0.31 19.94
N VAL A 261 16.49 -1.32 20.24
CA VAL A 261 16.96 -2.31 19.28
C VAL A 261 15.93 -3.42 19.14
N VAL A 262 15.56 -3.77 17.91
CA VAL A 262 14.59 -4.84 17.64
C VAL A 262 15.33 -6.15 17.51
N ILE A 263 14.85 -7.19 18.19
CA ILE A 263 15.51 -8.50 18.24
C ILE A 263 14.62 -9.52 17.54
N VAL A 264 15.18 -10.24 16.58
CA VAL A 264 14.48 -11.24 15.78
C VAL A 264 15.24 -12.57 15.91
N ALA A 265 14.53 -13.66 16.18
CA ALA A 265 15.15 -14.97 16.33
C ALA A 265 14.34 -16.10 15.72
N ALA A 266 15.05 -17.15 15.28
CA ALA A 266 14.48 -18.36 14.70
C ALA A 266 13.76 -19.21 15.75
N ALA A 267 12.55 -19.71 15.43
CA ALA A 267 11.75 -20.50 16.37
C ALA A 267 12.34 -21.89 16.65
N GLY A 268 13.17 -22.46 15.76
CA GLY A 268 13.72 -23.81 15.89
C GLY A 268 13.20 -24.80 14.83
N ASN A 269 13.92 -25.91 14.65
CA ASN A 269 13.73 -26.85 13.54
C ASN A 269 13.45 -28.30 14.01
N ALA A 270 12.65 -28.47 15.07
CA ALA A 270 12.34 -29.76 15.69
C ALA A 270 10.86 -30.19 15.56
N ASP A 271 10.02 -29.38 14.89
CA ASP A 271 8.56 -29.55 14.84
C ASP A 271 7.89 -29.56 16.24
N ASP A 272 8.50 -28.84 17.20
CA ASP A 272 7.98 -28.76 18.57
C ASP A 272 6.91 -27.67 18.71
N ASN A 273 5.93 -27.91 19.58
CA ASN A 273 4.89 -26.95 19.99
C ASN A 273 5.41 -25.87 20.98
N SER A 274 6.66 -25.44 20.80
CA SER A 274 7.19 -24.22 21.40
C SER A 274 8.42 -23.74 20.64
N ALA A 275 8.59 -22.42 20.56
CA ALA A 275 9.84 -21.83 20.09
C ALA A 275 11.01 -22.17 21.05
N ALA A 276 12.19 -22.36 20.49
CA ALA A 276 13.44 -22.48 21.23
C ALA A 276 13.88 -21.12 21.79
N TYR A 277 14.80 -21.13 22.77
CA TYR A 277 15.50 -19.91 23.16
C TYR A 277 16.61 -19.59 22.15
N PRO A 278 16.81 -18.32 21.77
CA PRO A 278 16.25 -17.11 22.40
C PRO A 278 14.89 -16.62 21.88
N ALA A 279 14.31 -17.21 20.82
CA ALA A 279 13.03 -16.75 20.24
C ALA A 279 11.86 -16.74 21.24
N ARG A 280 11.89 -17.61 22.25
CA ARG A 280 10.86 -17.68 23.29
C ARG A 280 10.94 -16.57 24.36
N PHE A 281 12.03 -15.80 24.42
CA PHE A 281 12.11 -14.71 25.39
C PHE A 281 11.08 -13.61 25.08
N PRO A 282 10.49 -12.95 26.10
CA PRO A 282 9.81 -11.68 25.90
C PRO A 282 10.73 -10.69 25.19
N HIS A 283 10.15 -9.77 24.41
CA HIS A 283 10.87 -8.74 23.66
C HIS A 283 11.73 -9.26 22.49
N VAL A 284 11.69 -10.55 22.20
CA VAL A 284 12.23 -11.14 20.97
C VAL A 284 11.06 -11.48 20.04
N ILE A 285 11.20 -11.16 18.77
CA ILE A 285 10.25 -11.55 17.73
C ILE A 285 10.61 -12.96 17.28
N GLY A 286 9.82 -13.95 17.69
CA GLY A 286 10.02 -15.35 17.33
C GLY A 286 9.42 -15.68 15.96
N VAL A 287 10.23 -16.27 15.09
CA VAL A 287 9.88 -16.47 13.67
C VAL A 287 9.79 -17.95 13.31
N SER A 288 8.58 -18.40 12.93
CA SER A 288 8.36 -19.72 12.33
C SER A 288 8.57 -19.71 10.82
N ALA A 289 8.79 -20.89 10.24
CA ALA A 289 9.09 -21.05 8.81
C ALA A 289 7.88 -21.54 8.01
N VAL A 290 7.68 -20.96 6.84
CA VAL A 290 6.78 -21.47 5.80
C VAL A 290 7.54 -21.98 4.57
N ASP A 291 6.92 -22.92 3.87
CA ASP A 291 7.38 -23.43 2.58
C ASP A 291 6.91 -22.55 1.40
N ALA A 292 7.28 -22.94 0.19
CA ALA A 292 6.91 -22.23 -1.05
C ALA A 292 5.41 -22.25 -1.37
N SER A 293 4.64 -23.14 -0.75
CA SER A 293 3.18 -23.18 -0.85
C SER A 293 2.49 -22.34 0.24
N GLY A 294 3.26 -21.76 1.17
CA GLY A 294 2.74 -20.99 2.29
C GLY A 294 2.27 -21.85 3.47
N ASN A 295 2.52 -23.16 3.46
CA ASN A 295 2.21 -24.01 4.60
C ASN A 295 3.34 -23.93 5.64
N LYS A 296 3.05 -24.27 6.90
CA LYS A 296 4.11 -24.43 7.90
C LYS A 296 5.13 -25.44 7.38
N ALA A 297 6.40 -25.06 7.39
CA ALA A 297 7.46 -25.98 7.02
C ALA A 297 7.45 -27.20 7.97
N PRO A 298 7.65 -28.44 7.48
CA PRO A 298 7.53 -29.64 8.29
C PRO A 298 8.42 -29.65 9.54
N TYR A 299 9.59 -29.03 9.47
CA TYR A 299 10.54 -28.95 10.58
C TYR A 299 10.26 -27.78 11.55
N SER A 300 9.45 -26.79 11.18
CA SER A 300 9.34 -25.55 11.95
C SER A 300 8.69 -25.79 13.30
N ASN A 301 9.33 -25.33 14.37
CA ASN A 301 8.69 -25.15 15.67
C ASN A 301 7.54 -24.14 15.54
N PHE A 302 6.54 -24.29 16.41
CA PHE A 302 5.31 -23.51 16.45
C PHE A 302 4.85 -23.28 17.90
N GLY A 303 3.70 -22.65 18.09
CA GLY A 303 3.11 -22.53 19.42
C GLY A 303 3.66 -21.35 20.22
N ALA A 304 3.94 -21.56 21.50
CA ALA A 304 4.36 -20.50 22.40
C ALA A 304 5.70 -19.88 21.99
N GLY A 305 5.76 -18.55 21.92
CA GLY A 305 6.94 -17.80 21.51
C GLY A 305 7.08 -17.60 19.99
N VAL A 306 6.07 -17.95 19.19
CA VAL A 306 5.99 -17.60 17.77
C VAL A 306 5.09 -16.37 17.60
N ASP A 307 5.65 -15.30 17.04
CA ASP A 307 4.95 -14.03 16.80
C ASP A 307 4.51 -13.87 15.34
N ILE A 308 5.29 -14.42 14.40
CA ILE A 308 5.05 -14.28 12.95
C ILE A 308 5.71 -15.42 12.18
N ALA A 309 5.19 -15.74 10.99
CA ALA A 309 5.79 -16.69 10.07
C ALA A 309 6.41 -16.02 8.85
N ALA A 310 7.54 -16.53 8.38
CA ALA A 310 8.21 -16.03 7.17
C ALA A 310 8.79 -17.18 6.33
N PRO A 311 9.15 -16.93 5.05
CA PRO A 311 9.72 -17.96 4.19
C PRO A 311 11.00 -18.57 4.77
N GLY A 312 10.94 -19.84 5.17
CA GLY A 312 12.09 -20.63 5.61
C GLY A 312 12.45 -21.74 4.63
N GLY A 313 11.56 -22.05 3.69
CA GLY A 313 11.77 -23.03 2.64
C GLY A 313 11.62 -24.49 3.07
N SER A 314 11.72 -25.39 2.11
CA SER A 314 11.63 -26.83 2.29
C SER A 314 12.30 -27.53 1.09
N ASP A 315 12.21 -28.86 1.02
CA ASP A 315 12.71 -29.61 -0.12
C ASP A 315 12.06 -29.20 -1.46
N THR A 316 10.86 -28.62 -1.44
CA THR A 316 10.14 -28.16 -2.64
C THR A 316 10.53 -26.73 -3.04
N GLY A 317 11.31 -26.03 -2.23
CA GLY A 317 11.71 -24.65 -2.48
C GLY A 317 12.62 -24.14 -1.39
N LYS A 318 13.93 -24.19 -1.63
CA LYS A 318 14.94 -23.64 -0.71
C LYS A 318 15.11 -22.13 -0.92
N ILE A 319 15.68 -21.46 0.08
CA ILE A 319 16.03 -20.04 0.02
C ILE A 319 17.42 -19.93 -0.58
N ILE A 320 17.54 -19.32 -1.75
CA ILE A 320 18.80 -19.21 -2.48
C ILE A 320 19.46 -17.88 -2.16
N GLN A 321 20.71 -17.93 -1.69
CA GLN A 321 21.59 -16.77 -1.55
C GLN A 321 23.02 -17.13 -1.95
N GLU A 322 23.83 -16.14 -2.33
CA GLU A 322 25.27 -16.35 -2.40
C GLU A 322 25.85 -16.45 -0.99
N THR A 323 26.64 -17.48 -0.77
CA THR A 323 27.33 -17.73 0.49
C THR A 323 28.68 -18.40 0.21
N ILE A 324 29.43 -18.77 1.25
CA ILE A 324 30.62 -19.59 1.12
C ILE A 324 30.25 -21.08 1.22
N ASP A 325 30.95 -21.93 0.48
CA ASP A 325 30.81 -23.38 0.56
C ASP A 325 32.04 -24.02 1.23
N PRO A 326 31.95 -24.38 2.53
CA PRO A 326 33.06 -25.04 3.22
C PRO A 326 33.49 -26.36 2.57
N ALA A 327 32.57 -27.07 1.90
CA ALA A 327 32.90 -28.33 1.23
C ALA A 327 33.78 -28.11 -0.01
N ASN A 328 33.77 -26.90 -0.56
CA ASN A 328 34.58 -26.49 -1.71
C ASN A 328 35.65 -25.46 -1.32
N GLY A 329 36.21 -25.57 -0.11
CA GLY A 329 37.33 -24.73 0.33
C GLY A 329 36.95 -23.31 0.74
N GLY A 330 35.66 -23.03 0.95
CA GLY A 330 35.15 -21.70 1.32
C GLY A 330 34.91 -20.78 0.12
N GLU A 331 34.92 -21.32 -1.10
CA GLU A 331 34.65 -20.54 -2.32
C GLU A 331 33.20 -20.02 -2.34
N PRO A 332 32.96 -18.81 -2.87
CA PRO A 332 31.60 -18.28 -3.04
C PRO A 332 30.74 -19.14 -3.98
N ALA A 333 29.52 -19.45 -3.54
CA ALA A 333 28.55 -20.22 -4.30
C ALA A 333 27.10 -19.80 -3.98
N PHE A 334 26.21 -19.92 -4.97
CA PHE A 334 24.76 -19.75 -4.76
C PHE A 334 24.18 -21.04 -4.19
N LEU A 335 23.87 -21.06 -2.90
CA LEU A 335 23.35 -22.23 -2.21
C LEU A 335 21.92 -22.03 -1.72
N GLY A 336 21.12 -23.08 -1.81
CA GLY A 336 19.77 -23.15 -1.30
C GLY A 336 19.73 -23.75 0.10
N PHE A 337 19.35 -22.96 1.12
CA PHE A 337 19.18 -23.44 2.50
C PHE A 337 17.69 -23.49 2.89
N GLN A 338 17.38 -24.24 3.95
CA GLN A 338 16.07 -24.26 4.57
C GLN A 338 16.19 -24.22 6.09
N GLY A 339 15.25 -23.58 6.75
CA GLY A 339 15.21 -23.50 8.21
C GLY A 339 14.45 -22.27 8.70
N THR A 340 14.06 -22.29 9.96
CA THR A 340 13.65 -21.05 10.68
C THR A 340 14.78 -20.03 10.71
N SER A 341 16.04 -20.49 10.61
CA SER A 341 17.24 -19.67 10.39
C SER A 341 17.21 -18.84 9.10
N MET A 342 16.49 -19.29 8.05
CA MET A 342 16.27 -18.50 6.84
C MET A 342 14.99 -17.67 6.94
N ALA A 343 14.02 -18.05 7.78
CA ALA A 343 12.82 -17.25 8.02
C ALA A 343 13.10 -15.98 8.86
N ALA A 344 13.90 -16.10 9.93
CA ALA A 344 14.29 -14.97 10.78
C ALA A 344 14.87 -13.77 10.01
N PRO A 345 15.83 -13.93 9.08
CA PRO A 345 16.40 -12.81 8.33
C PRO A 345 15.39 -12.15 7.38
N HIS A 346 14.33 -12.86 6.97
CA HIS A 346 13.23 -12.20 6.24
C HIS A 346 12.54 -11.14 7.11
N VAL A 347 12.22 -11.51 8.35
CA VAL A 347 11.61 -10.59 9.31
C VAL A 347 12.60 -9.48 9.68
N ALA A 348 13.87 -9.79 9.93
CA ALA A 348 14.89 -8.78 10.25
C ALA A 348 15.08 -7.76 9.12
N GLY A 349 15.07 -8.21 7.86
CA GLY A 349 15.10 -7.33 6.69
C GLY A 349 13.87 -6.41 6.63
N VAL A 350 12.67 -6.95 6.82
CA VAL A 350 11.43 -6.13 6.81
C VAL A 350 11.39 -5.17 8.00
N VAL A 351 11.86 -5.58 9.18
CA VAL A 351 12.05 -4.70 10.33
C VAL A 351 12.97 -3.53 9.97
N ALA A 352 14.08 -3.79 9.27
CA ALA A 352 14.97 -2.72 8.83
C ALA A 352 14.26 -1.74 7.90
N LEU A 353 13.42 -2.24 6.97
CA LEU A 353 12.60 -1.38 6.12
C LEU A 353 11.59 -0.53 6.91
N ILE A 354 10.93 -1.11 7.93
CA ILE A 354 9.99 -0.39 8.82
C ILE A 354 10.71 0.70 9.63
N LYS A 355 11.87 0.38 10.19
CA LYS A 355 12.68 1.35 10.96
C LYS A 355 13.18 2.49 10.07
N ALA A 356 13.60 2.18 8.85
CA ALA A 356 13.97 3.18 7.85
C ALA A 356 12.80 4.09 7.45
N ALA A 357 11.55 3.60 7.57
CA ALA A 357 10.33 4.40 7.39
C ALA A 357 9.97 5.27 8.62
N GLY A 358 10.78 5.26 9.67
CA GLY A 358 10.68 6.18 10.81
C GLY A 358 10.02 5.61 12.07
N ILE A 359 9.54 4.35 12.04
CA ILE A 359 9.02 3.68 13.25
C ILE A 359 10.18 3.06 14.01
N LYS A 360 10.60 3.70 15.12
CA LYS A 360 11.83 3.31 15.84
C LYS A 360 11.59 2.39 17.03
N GLU A 361 10.46 2.55 17.73
CA GLU A 361 10.15 1.83 18.96
C GLU A 361 9.88 0.34 18.69
N PRO A 362 10.54 -0.60 19.38
CA PRO A 362 10.38 -2.02 19.11
C PRO A 362 8.95 -2.55 19.22
N SER A 363 8.17 -2.06 20.18
CA SER A 363 6.75 -2.44 20.32
C SER A 363 5.91 -2.00 19.13
N ALA A 364 6.14 -0.79 18.61
CA ALA A 364 5.44 -0.27 17.44
C ALA A 364 5.84 -1.03 16.15
N VAL A 365 7.11 -1.43 16.03
CA VAL A 365 7.56 -2.29 14.93
C VAL A 365 6.84 -3.64 14.95
N LEU A 366 6.76 -4.29 16.11
CA LEU A 366 6.04 -5.55 16.25
C LEU A 366 4.55 -5.40 15.92
N GLU A 367 3.92 -4.31 16.38
CA GLU A 367 2.51 -4.02 16.05
C GLU A 367 2.30 -3.86 14.54
N VAL A 368 3.19 -3.16 13.84
CA VAL A 368 3.14 -3.02 12.38
C VAL A 368 3.25 -4.39 11.70
N LEU A 369 4.20 -5.23 12.12
CA LEU A 369 4.36 -6.58 11.58
C LEU A 369 3.08 -7.41 11.77
N GLN A 370 2.55 -7.46 12.99
CA GLN A 370 1.36 -8.26 13.32
C GLN A 370 0.09 -7.78 12.61
N GLN A 371 -0.09 -6.46 12.44
CA GLN A 371 -1.24 -5.90 11.75
C GLN A 371 -1.17 -6.04 10.23
N SER A 372 0.05 -6.05 9.69
CA SER A 372 0.30 -6.15 8.24
C SER A 372 0.38 -7.58 7.73
N ALA A 373 0.62 -8.55 8.63
CA ALA A 373 0.73 -9.96 8.28
C ALA A 373 -0.53 -10.48 7.57
N ARG A 374 -0.32 -11.36 6.58
CA ARG A 374 -1.41 -12.11 5.95
C ARG A 374 -1.92 -13.14 6.94
N LYS A 375 -3.08 -12.85 7.53
CA LYS A 375 -3.73 -13.72 8.49
C LYS A 375 -4.14 -15.04 7.84
N ILE A 376 -3.85 -16.12 8.55
CA ILE A 376 -4.37 -17.46 8.24
C ILE A 376 -5.50 -17.72 9.22
N ASN A 377 -6.69 -17.96 8.69
CA ASN A 377 -7.84 -18.32 9.50
C ASN A 377 -7.65 -19.76 10.01
N ASP A 378 -8.18 -20.04 11.20
CA ASP A 378 -8.17 -21.37 11.81
C ASP A 378 -6.75 -21.95 12.07
N ASP A 379 -5.96 -21.25 12.88
CA ASP A 379 -4.66 -21.71 13.39
C ASP A 379 -4.68 -22.02 14.91
N PRO A 380 -5.33 -23.11 15.35
CA PRO A 380 -5.51 -23.39 16.78
C PRO A 380 -4.22 -23.71 17.53
N PHE A 381 -3.16 -24.08 16.82
CA PHE A 381 -1.87 -24.44 17.40
C PHE A 381 -0.81 -23.33 17.27
N ASN A 382 -1.18 -22.15 16.77
CA ASN A 382 -0.27 -21.03 16.57
C ASN A 382 0.98 -21.40 15.73
N HIS A 383 0.76 -22.01 14.57
CA HIS A 383 1.81 -22.27 13.58
C HIS A 383 2.37 -20.98 12.97
N PHE A 384 1.54 -19.95 12.85
CA PHE A 384 1.89 -18.76 12.07
C PHE A 384 2.00 -17.46 12.90
N GLY A 385 1.76 -17.50 14.21
CA GLY A 385 1.72 -16.29 15.01
C GLY A 385 0.59 -15.38 14.54
N ALA A 386 0.91 -14.11 14.26
CA ALA A 386 -0.03 -13.17 13.65
C ALA A 386 -0.36 -13.46 12.18
N GLY A 387 0.41 -14.32 11.50
CA GLY A 387 0.24 -14.70 10.11
C GLY A 387 1.56 -14.72 9.33
N GLN A 388 1.46 -14.79 8.00
CA GLN A 388 2.63 -14.72 7.13
C GLN A 388 3.10 -13.29 6.91
N LEU A 389 4.42 -13.09 6.89
CA LEU A 389 5.07 -11.81 6.64
C LEU A 389 4.66 -11.19 5.29
N ASP A 390 4.33 -9.89 5.31
CA ASP A 390 4.02 -9.09 4.12
C ASP A 390 4.71 -7.72 4.21
N ALA A 391 5.87 -7.60 3.55
CA ALA A 391 6.71 -6.41 3.55
C ALA A 391 5.99 -5.19 2.94
N GLY A 392 5.25 -5.40 1.84
CA GLY A 392 4.52 -4.35 1.15
C GLY A 392 3.42 -3.73 2.02
N ASN A 393 2.62 -4.56 2.69
CA ASN A 393 1.61 -4.08 3.63
C ASN A 393 2.24 -3.46 4.87
N ALA A 394 3.34 -4.01 5.38
CA ALA A 394 4.05 -3.48 6.54
C ALA A 394 4.53 -2.05 6.31
N LEU A 395 5.14 -1.78 5.15
CA LEU A 395 5.62 -0.43 4.82
C LEU A 395 4.48 0.54 4.52
N GLN A 396 3.42 0.07 3.87
CA GLN A 396 2.23 0.89 3.68
C GLN A 396 1.62 1.31 5.03
N LEU A 397 1.62 0.41 6.03
CA LEU A 397 1.13 0.70 7.37
C LEU A 397 2.10 1.61 8.15
N ALA A 398 3.41 1.38 8.07
CA ALA A 398 4.42 2.20 8.72
C ALA A 398 4.41 3.66 8.23
N LEU A 399 4.12 3.87 6.94
CA LEU A 399 3.99 5.20 6.32
C LEU A 399 2.61 5.82 6.50
N LYS A 400 1.62 5.08 7.00
CA LYS A 400 0.25 5.56 7.16
C LYS A 400 0.21 6.75 8.12
N GLY A 401 -0.28 7.88 7.61
CA GLY A 401 -0.38 9.13 8.38
C GLY A 401 0.91 9.94 8.44
N GLN A 402 1.99 9.53 7.77
CA GLN A 402 3.18 10.36 7.63
C GLN A 402 3.07 11.26 6.39
N ILE A 403 3.55 12.50 6.50
CA ILE A 403 3.81 13.36 5.35
C ILE A 403 5.30 13.27 5.08
N THR A 404 5.69 12.57 4.02
CA THR A 404 7.09 12.43 3.62
C THR A 404 7.33 13.15 2.31
N PHE A 405 8.54 13.67 2.11
CA PHE A 405 8.94 14.30 0.85
C PHE A 405 8.77 13.35 -0.33
N ARG A 406 9.06 12.05 -0.13
CA ARG A 406 8.89 10.99 -1.13
C ARG A 406 7.42 10.77 -1.49
N ASP A 407 6.52 10.70 -0.49
CA ASP A 407 5.08 10.58 -0.73
C ASP A 407 4.51 11.80 -1.46
N PHE A 408 4.94 13.01 -1.09
CA PHE A 408 4.54 14.24 -1.77
C PHE A 408 5.00 14.26 -3.24
N TRP A 409 6.25 13.90 -3.52
CA TRP A 409 6.78 13.84 -4.89
C TRP A 409 6.13 12.76 -5.74
N ARG A 410 5.87 11.58 -5.16
CA ARG A 410 5.07 10.55 -5.82
C ARG A 410 3.69 11.07 -6.15
N TRP A 411 3.00 11.70 -5.21
CA TRP A 411 1.68 12.27 -5.44
C TRP A 411 1.70 13.36 -6.52
N LEU A 412 2.73 14.21 -6.56
CA LEU A 412 2.92 15.19 -7.64
C LEU A 412 3.05 14.52 -9.01
N ARG A 413 3.87 13.46 -9.10
CA ARG A 413 4.07 12.68 -10.33
C ARG A 413 2.78 12.04 -10.79
N ASP A 414 2.13 11.29 -9.91
CA ASP A 414 0.96 10.46 -10.23
C ASP A 414 -0.29 11.31 -10.58
N ASN A 415 -0.29 12.60 -10.20
CA ASN A 415 -1.33 13.57 -10.56
C ASN A 415 -0.89 14.55 -11.67
N GLY A 416 0.28 14.34 -12.29
CA GLY A 416 0.72 15.12 -13.46
C GLY A 416 1.24 16.54 -13.15
N TYR A 417 1.46 16.86 -11.88
CA TYR A 417 1.95 18.19 -11.45
C TYR A 417 3.45 18.39 -11.70
N LEU A 418 4.18 17.36 -12.14
CA LEU A 418 5.59 17.49 -12.54
C LEU A 418 5.79 18.09 -13.94
N ASN A 419 4.72 18.21 -14.73
CA ASN A 419 4.82 18.77 -16.06
C ASN A 419 5.10 20.29 -15.99
N PRO A 420 6.21 20.80 -16.57
CA PRO A 420 6.52 22.23 -16.55
C PRO A 420 5.41 23.10 -17.17
N ARG A 421 4.67 22.57 -18.15
CA ARG A 421 3.53 23.28 -18.76
C ARG A 421 2.46 23.63 -17.74
N PHE A 422 2.20 22.76 -16.75
CA PHE A 422 1.23 23.04 -15.69
C PHE A 422 1.59 24.32 -14.91
N TRP A 423 2.88 24.58 -14.68
CA TRP A 423 3.34 25.73 -13.90
C TRP A 423 3.46 27.01 -14.72
N ILE A 424 3.75 26.89 -16.01
CA ILE A 424 3.96 28.04 -16.91
C ILE A 424 2.64 28.56 -17.49
N ASP A 425 1.63 27.69 -17.62
CA ASP A 425 0.32 28.05 -18.16
C ASP A 425 -0.38 29.08 -17.25
N GLY A 426 -0.87 30.19 -17.78
CA GLY A 426 -1.45 31.30 -17.01
C GLY A 426 -0.46 32.33 -16.42
N GLY A 427 0.84 32.20 -16.70
CA GLY A 427 1.86 33.19 -16.34
C GLY A 427 2.22 33.25 -14.84
N ALA A 428 3.16 34.11 -14.47
CA ALA A 428 3.74 34.18 -13.11
C ALA A 428 2.69 34.39 -11.99
N VAL A 429 1.57 35.07 -12.31
CA VAL A 429 0.49 35.35 -11.36
C VAL A 429 -0.28 34.08 -10.98
N ALA A 430 -0.32 33.07 -11.85
CA ALA A 430 -1.01 31.80 -11.59
C ALA A 430 -0.21 30.82 -10.72
N VAL A 431 1.10 31.06 -10.54
CA VAL A 431 2.00 30.15 -9.82
C VAL A 431 1.61 30.03 -8.34
N LEU A 432 1.40 31.15 -7.64
CA LEU A 432 1.06 31.13 -6.21
C LEU A 432 -0.30 30.43 -5.92
N PRO A 433 -1.40 30.73 -6.65
CA PRO A 433 -2.64 29.97 -6.51
C PRO A 433 -2.48 28.48 -6.84
N LYS A 434 -1.69 28.12 -7.87
CA LYS A 434 -1.43 26.72 -8.21
C LYS A 434 -0.64 26.00 -7.13
N MET A 435 0.34 26.65 -6.52
CA MET A 435 1.07 26.09 -5.37
C MET A 435 0.13 25.84 -4.19
N ALA A 436 -0.71 26.83 -3.84
CA ALA A 436 -1.68 26.70 -2.76
C ALA A 436 -2.70 25.57 -3.04
N MET A 437 -3.16 25.47 -4.29
CA MET A 437 -4.06 24.39 -4.73
C MET A 437 -3.38 23.02 -4.63
N VAL A 438 -2.18 22.85 -5.18
CA VAL A 438 -1.43 21.58 -5.17
C VAL A 438 -1.14 21.15 -3.73
N LEU A 439 -0.68 22.07 -2.88
CA LEU A 439 -0.43 21.80 -1.47
C LEU A 439 -1.72 21.46 -0.71
N GLY A 440 -2.79 22.25 -0.92
CA GLY A 440 -4.09 22.02 -0.30
C GLY A 440 -4.72 20.70 -0.73
N SER A 441 -4.64 20.35 -2.01
CA SER A 441 -5.10 19.07 -2.57
C SER A 441 -4.29 17.90 -2.02
N TYR A 442 -2.97 18.03 -1.87
CA TYR A 442 -2.15 17.02 -1.23
C TYR A 442 -2.53 16.81 0.23
N LEU A 443 -2.63 17.89 1.02
CA LEU A 443 -3.01 17.80 2.44
C LEU A 443 -4.42 17.24 2.63
N LEU A 444 -5.36 17.60 1.76
CA LEU A 444 -6.70 17.05 1.77
C LEU A 444 -6.70 15.57 1.40
N ALA A 445 -5.98 15.17 0.35
CA ALA A 445 -5.86 13.78 -0.06
C ALA A 445 -5.18 12.92 1.03
N TRP A 446 -4.13 13.45 1.67
CA TRP A 446 -3.47 12.83 2.81
C TRP A 446 -4.43 12.65 3.99
N TRP A 447 -5.18 13.70 4.35
CA TRP A 447 -6.15 13.66 5.44
C TRP A 447 -7.27 12.66 5.18
N LEU A 448 -7.84 12.66 3.96
CA LEU A 448 -8.85 11.69 3.56
C LEU A 448 -8.31 10.26 3.59
N ARG A 449 -7.11 10.01 3.03
CA ARG A 449 -6.48 8.68 3.02
C ARG A 449 -6.23 8.14 4.44
N ASN A 450 -5.88 9.01 5.38
CA ASN A 450 -5.51 8.59 6.73
C ASN A 450 -6.72 8.37 7.65
N TYR A 451 -7.73 9.25 7.55
CA TYR A 451 -8.85 9.29 8.49
C TYR A 451 -10.17 8.75 7.91
N PHE A 452 -10.28 8.62 6.59
CA PHE A 452 -11.49 8.20 5.90
C PHE A 452 -11.19 7.13 4.84
N PRO A 453 -11.03 5.85 5.23
CA PRO A 453 -10.75 4.76 4.31
C PRO A 453 -12.01 4.34 3.55
N PHE A 454 -12.47 5.17 2.60
CA PHE A 454 -13.57 4.82 1.70
C PHE A 454 -13.06 4.54 0.29
N SER A 455 -13.75 3.61 -0.39
CA SER A 455 -13.65 3.44 -1.83
C SER A 455 -14.69 4.34 -2.50
N TRP A 456 -14.25 5.22 -3.39
CA TRP A 456 -15.17 6.01 -4.23
C TRP A 456 -16.08 5.05 -5.01
N ASN A 457 -17.37 5.06 -4.69
CA ASN A 457 -18.38 4.27 -5.38
C ASN A 457 -19.63 5.12 -5.68
N GLY A 458 -20.46 4.66 -6.62
CA GLY A 458 -21.65 5.40 -7.05
C GLY A 458 -22.62 5.73 -5.90
N PHE A 459 -22.74 4.83 -4.91
CA PHE A 459 -23.59 5.04 -3.74
C PHE A 459 -23.08 6.14 -2.81
N LEU A 460 -21.77 6.18 -2.54
CA LEU A 460 -21.14 7.24 -1.76
C LEU A 460 -21.30 8.60 -2.45
N ASN A 461 -21.08 8.65 -3.78
CA ASN A 461 -21.27 9.86 -4.57
C ASN A 461 -22.71 10.35 -4.52
N ALA A 462 -23.68 9.44 -4.72
CA ALA A 462 -25.09 9.76 -4.60
C ALA A 462 -25.40 10.32 -3.19
N GLY A 463 -24.89 9.69 -2.14
CA GLY A 463 -25.09 10.13 -0.76
C GLY A 463 -24.51 11.51 -0.50
N LEU A 464 -23.29 11.77 -1.00
CA LEU A 464 -22.65 13.09 -0.91
C LEU A 464 -23.47 14.17 -1.64
N ILE A 465 -23.97 13.87 -2.84
CA ILE A 465 -24.80 14.80 -3.63
C ILE A 465 -26.11 15.10 -2.90
N PHE A 466 -26.84 14.07 -2.48
CA PHE A 466 -28.13 14.24 -1.80
C PHE A 466 -27.97 14.97 -0.45
N GLY A 467 -26.92 14.65 0.33
CA GLY A 467 -26.66 15.31 1.61
C GLY A 467 -26.17 16.77 1.51
N SER A 468 -25.56 17.16 0.38
CA SER A 468 -24.94 18.49 0.23
C SER A 468 -25.78 19.49 -0.56
N SER A 469 -26.10 19.17 -1.81
CA SER A 469 -26.72 20.12 -2.75
C SER A 469 -28.02 19.61 -3.36
N GLY A 470 -28.31 18.32 -3.23
CA GLY A 470 -29.27 17.64 -4.11
C GLY A 470 -28.91 17.82 -5.59
N LEU A 471 -29.86 17.59 -6.48
CA LEU A 471 -29.74 17.87 -7.91
C LEU A 471 -30.01 19.37 -8.16
N PHE A 472 -29.17 20.25 -7.60
CA PHE A 472 -29.42 21.69 -7.46
C PHE A 472 -29.92 22.39 -8.74
N PHE A 473 -29.53 21.92 -9.92
CA PHE A 473 -29.95 22.45 -11.22
C PHE A 473 -31.47 22.29 -11.47
N LEU A 474 -32.11 21.28 -10.88
CA LEU A 474 -33.57 21.09 -10.97
C LEU A 474 -34.34 22.21 -10.28
N ARG A 475 -33.76 22.88 -9.27
CA ARG A 475 -34.42 23.98 -8.56
C ARG A 475 -34.66 25.21 -9.45
N GLY A 476 -33.88 25.37 -10.52
CA GLY A 476 -34.03 26.43 -11.52
C GLY A 476 -34.85 26.04 -12.75
N LEU A 477 -35.31 24.78 -12.82
CA LEU A 477 -36.02 24.23 -13.98
C LEU A 477 -37.51 24.56 -13.83
N TYR A 478 -38.01 25.44 -14.69
CA TYR A 478 -39.42 25.86 -14.71
C TYR A 478 -40.11 25.32 -15.96
N ILE A 479 -41.04 24.39 -15.77
CA ILE A 479 -41.88 23.87 -16.84
C ILE A 479 -43.30 24.46 -16.67
N PHE A 480 -43.77 25.17 -17.68
CA PHE A 480 -45.11 25.75 -17.72
C PHE A 480 -46.17 24.65 -17.52
N ASP A 481 -47.19 24.91 -16.70
CA ASP A 481 -48.27 23.98 -16.30
C ASP A 481 -47.90 22.74 -15.48
N LEU A 482 -46.65 22.59 -15.02
CA LEU A 482 -46.29 21.52 -14.07
C LEU A 482 -46.14 22.02 -12.62
N PRO A 483 -46.50 21.20 -11.61
CA PRO A 483 -46.14 21.46 -10.22
C PRO A 483 -44.62 21.55 -10.08
N GLN A 484 -44.13 22.66 -9.51
CA GLN A 484 -42.68 22.92 -9.38
C GLN A 484 -42.06 22.28 -8.13
N TRP A 485 -42.89 21.85 -7.18
CA TRP A 485 -42.43 21.29 -5.92
C TRP A 485 -41.57 20.02 -6.08
N PRO A 486 -41.78 19.09 -7.04
CA PRO A 486 -40.92 17.91 -7.20
C PRO A 486 -39.50 18.30 -7.61
N PHE A 487 -39.36 19.28 -8.51
CA PHE A 487 -38.07 19.80 -8.95
C PHE A 487 -37.33 20.53 -7.82
N ARG A 488 -38.08 21.24 -6.95
CA ARG A 488 -37.52 21.87 -5.74
C ARG A 488 -37.07 20.85 -4.71
N VAL A 489 -37.82 19.78 -4.51
CA VAL A 489 -37.47 18.69 -3.58
C VAL A 489 -36.22 17.95 -4.07
N MET A 490 -36.19 17.51 -5.33
CA MET A 490 -35.02 16.83 -5.91
C MET A 490 -33.79 17.74 -5.98
N GLY A 491 -33.99 19.05 -6.16
CA GLY A 491 -32.94 20.05 -6.23
C GLY A 491 -32.50 20.65 -4.91
N SER A 492 -32.97 20.14 -3.77
CA SER A 492 -32.57 20.61 -2.45
C SER A 492 -31.72 19.57 -1.73
N SER A 493 -30.81 20.05 -0.88
CA SER A 493 -30.07 19.19 0.05
C SER A 493 -31.03 18.56 1.05
N LEU A 494 -30.66 17.41 1.63
CA LEU A 494 -31.50 16.78 2.66
C LEU A 494 -31.75 17.70 3.87
N SER A 495 -30.78 18.52 4.25
CA SER A 495 -30.96 19.53 5.31
C SER A 495 -31.96 20.62 4.94
N ASP A 496 -32.10 20.96 3.66
CA ASP A 496 -33.00 22.00 3.16
C ASP A 496 -34.43 21.52 2.89
N LEU A 497 -34.68 20.20 2.88
CA LEU A 497 -35.99 19.62 2.54
C LEU A 497 -37.13 20.18 3.39
N GLY A 498 -36.88 20.43 4.68
CA GLY A 498 -37.88 21.01 5.57
C GLY A 498 -38.33 22.41 5.16
N GLY A 499 -37.42 23.22 4.61
CA GLY A 499 -37.73 24.56 4.10
C GLY A 499 -38.55 24.52 2.80
N VAL A 500 -38.33 23.50 1.97
CA VAL A 500 -39.11 23.29 0.73
C VAL A 500 -40.57 22.95 1.02
N ILE A 501 -40.82 22.12 2.04
CA ILE A 501 -42.17 21.71 2.45
C ILE A 501 -42.92 22.88 3.10
N GLN A 502 -42.22 23.72 3.86
CA GLN A 502 -42.82 24.82 4.62
C GLN A 502 -42.81 26.17 3.87
N GLY A 503 -42.16 26.28 2.71
CA GLY A 503 -42.04 27.52 1.95
C GLY A 503 -41.13 28.57 2.61
N SER A 504 -40.17 28.15 3.43
CA SER A 504 -39.27 29.02 4.20
C SER A 504 -37.81 28.81 3.78
N SER A 505 -37.00 29.88 3.89
CA SER A 505 -35.54 29.78 3.74
C SER A 505 -34.84 29.30 5.01
N ALA A 506 -35.54 29.24 6.15
CA ALA A 506 -34.97 28.74 7.40
C ALA A 506 -34.90 27.21 7.39
N LEU A 507 -33.80 26.68 7.94
CA LEU A 507 -33.58 25.24 8.07
C LEU A 507 -34.55 24.64 9.11
N ASN A 508 -35.14 23.49 8.80
CA ASN A 508 -35.99 22.80 9.78
C ASN A 508 -35.11 21.98 10.74
N PRO A 509 -35.20 22.16 12.07
CA PRO A 509 -34.34 21.45 13.02
C PRO A 509 -34.35 19.93 12.91
N LEU A 510 -35.44 19.30 12.44
CA LEU A 510 -35.49 17.86 12.23
C LEU A 510 -34.60 17.42 11.06
N PHE A 511 -34.71 18.11 9.93
CA PHE A 511 -33.92 17.83 8.73
C PHE A 511 -32.48 18.32 8.85
N ALA A 512 -32.26 19.40 9.61
CA ALA A 512 -30.96 19.96 9.93
C ALA A 512 -30.32 19.32 11.17
N SER A 513 -30.52 18.02 11.36
CA SER A 513 -29.97 17.26 12.49
C SER A 513 -29.36 15.93 12.07
N VAL A 514 -28.63 15.30 12.98
CA VAL A 514 -28.06 13.96 12.81
C VAL A 514 -29.10 12.84 12.73
N ILE A 515 -30.37 13.11 13.07
CA ILE A 515 -31.44 12.09 13.13
C ILE A 515 -31.56 11.33 11.81
N LEU A 516 -31.55 12.05 10.69
CA LEU A 516 -31.74 11.43 9.39
C LEU A 516 -30.53 10.58 8.97
N PRO A 517 -29.27 11.08 9.06
CA PRO A 517 -28.08 10.24 8.92
C PRO A 517 -28.07 9.02 9.86
N PHE A 518 -28.51 9.18 11.11
CA PHE A 518 -28.60 8.10 12.10
C PHE A 518 -29.56 6.99 11.66
N VAL A 519 -30.76 7.35 11.22
CA VAL A 519 -31.75 6.39 10.71
C VAL A 519 -31.23 5.68 9.44
N LEU A 520 -30.63 6.42 8.50
CA LEU A 520 -30.07 5.83 7.29
C LEU A 520 -28.93 4.86 7.61
N ILE A 521 -28.04 5.21 8.54
CA ILE A 521 -26.96 4.32 8.97
C ILE A 521 -27.54 3.10 9.67
N ALA A 522 -28.47 3.26 10.62
CA ALA A 522 -29.09 2.13 11.30
C ALA A 522 -29.77 1.13 10.34
N LEU A 523 -30.43 1.62 9.29
CA LEU A 523 -31.10 0.78 8.29
C LEU A 523 -30.14 0.11 7.30
N LEU A 524 -29.10 0.84 6.88
CA LEU A 524 -28.26 0.42 5.75
C LEU A 524 -26.91 -0.18 6.16
N LEU A 525 -26.53 -0.13 7.45
CA LEU A 525 -25.21 -0.61 7.92
C LEU A 525 -24.95 -2.08 7.56
N GLY A 526 -25.99 -2.91 7.60
CA GLY A 526 -25.91 -4.33 7.25
C GLY A 526 -25.79 -4.62 5.74
N HIS A 527 -26.02 -3.64 4.86
CA HIS A 527 -25.93 -3.81 3.42
C HIS A 527 -24.54 -3.45 2.88
N THR A 528 -23.94 -4.34 2.09
CA THR A 528 -22.57 -4.20 1.56
C THR A 528 -22.34 -2.95 0.71
N GLN A 529 -23.32 -2.57 -0.13
CA GLN A 529 -23.24 -1.41 -1.03
C GLN A 529 -24.03 -0.19 -0.51
N ALA A 530 -25.25 -0.39 -0.01
CA ALA A 530 -26.12 0.70 0.39
C ALA A 530 -25.63 1.45 1.64
N LYS A 531 -24.82 0.83 2.52
CA LYS A 531 -24.18 1.52 3.65
C LYS A 531 -23.39 2.76 3.23
N TRP A 532 -22.79 2.73 2.03
CA TRP A 532 -21.99 3.84 1.51
C TRP A 532 -22.85 5.06 1.15
N LEU A 533 -24.12 4.86 0.78
CA LEU A 533 -25.08 5.94 0.62
C LEU A 533 -25.30 6.68 1.94
N ALA A 534 -25.55 5.94 3.03
CA ALA A 534 -25.78 6.49 4.35
C ALA A 534 -24.54 7.24 4.89
N VAL A 535 -23.35 6.68 4.71
CA VAL A 535 -22.08 7.34 5.03
C VAL A 535 -21.92 8.64 4.25
N GLY A 536 -22.19 8.61 2.93
CA GLY A 536 -22.11 9.79 2.08
C GLY A 536 -23.06 10.91 2.51
N VAL A 537 -24.31 10.57 2.85
CA VAL A 537 -25.29 11.53 3.37
C VAL A 537 -24.81 12.13 4.69
N SER A 538 -24.29 11.31 5.61
CA SER A 538 -23.78 11.77 6.91
C SER A 538 -22.64 12.77 6.76
N LEU A 539 -21.66 12.48 5.91
CA LEU A 539 -20.51 13.37 5.68
C LEU A 539 -20.92 14.66 4.99
N ALA A 540 -21.79 14.59 3.97
CA ALA A 540 -22.24 15.78 3.28
C ALA A 540 -23.10 16.67 4.17
N MET A 541 -24.02 16.10 4.97
CA MET A 541 -24.79 16.87 5.94
C MET A 541 -23.90 17.50 7.02
N ALA A 542 -22.83 16.84 7.46
CA ALA A 542 -21.88 17.46 8.39
C ALA A 542 -21.28 18.76 7.81
N VAL A 543 -20.90 18.74 6.53
CA VAL A 543 -20.37 19.92 5.84
C VAL A 543 -21.44 21.00 5.68
N THR A 544 -22.63 20.64 5.18
CA THR A 544 -23.73 21.60 4.96
C THR A 544 -24.11 22.30 6.26
N LEU A 545 -24.31 21.54 7.34
CA LEU A 545 -24.65 22.09 8.64
C LEU A 545 -23.53 22.95 9.23
N GLY A 546 -22.27 22.53 9.07
CA GLY A 546 -21.11 23.31 9.50
C GLY A 546 -21.00 24.65 8.78
N ILE A 547 -21.25 24.67 7.46
CA ILE A 547 -21.29 25.90 6.66
C ILE A 547 -22.45 26.79 7.10
N SER A 548 -23.66 26.22 7.23
CA SER A 548 -24.85 26.97 7.68
C SER A 548 -24.66 27.57 9.08
N ALA A 549 -23.98 26.86 10.00
CA ALA A 549 -23.67 27.38 11.33
C ALA A 549 -22.84 28.68 11.28
N VAL A 550 -22.02 28.87 10.24
CA VAL A 550 -21.16 30.05 10.09
C VAL A 550 -21.81 31.13 9.22
N ILE A 551 -22.43 30.75 8.11
CA ILE A 551 -22.88 31.69 7.08
C ILE A 551 -24.31 32.18 7.33
N ASP A 552 -25.25 31.27 7.64
CA ASP A 552 -26.66 31.60 7.88
C ASP A 552 -27.28 30.56 8.83
N PRO A 553 -27.22 30.79 10.15
CA PRO A 553 -27.65 29.80 11.14
C PRO A 553 -29.16 29.83 11.38
N THR A 554 -29.95 30.34 10.45
CA THR A 554 -31.38 30.54 10.68
C THR A 554 -32.13 29.20 10.70
N LEU A 555 -32.71 28.87 11.86
CA LEU A 555 -33.53 27.68 12.06
C LEU A 555 -35.00 28.04 12.28
N VAL A 556 -35.89 27.21 11.76
CA VAL A 556 -37.31 27.24 12.09
C VAL A 556 -37.45 26.98 13.60
N TRP A 557 -38.28 27.77 14.29
CA TRP A 557 -38.53 27.76 15.74
C TRP A 557 -37.39 28.24 16.66
N LEU A 558 -36.13 28.05 16.27
CA LEU A 558 -34.96 28.49 17.03
C LEU A 558 -34.45 29.89 16.65
N GLY A 559 -34.93 30.44 15.54
CA GLY A 559 -34.54 31.76 15.05
C GLY A 559 -33.08 31.79 14.57
N SER A 560 -32.46 32.96 14.66
CA SER A 560 -31.04 33.16 14.37
C SER A 560 -30.29 33.55 15.65
N GLY A 561 -29.00 33.18 15.72
CA GLY A 561 -28.14 33.52 16.87
C GLY A 561 -27.36 32.33 17.41
N ARG A 562 -26.69 32.53 18.55
CA ARG A 562 -25.70 31.57 19.10
C ARG A 562 -26.27 30.18 19.40
N ILE A 563 -27.55 30.10 19.78
CA ILE A 563 -28.22 28.81 20.05
C ILE A 563 -28.39 28.02 18.75
N ALA A 564 -28.80 28.68 17.66
CA ALA A 564 -28.95 28.03 16.36
C ALA A 564 -27.58 27.66 15.74
N GLN A 565 -26.56 28.50 15.93
CA GLN A 565 -25.17 28.18 15.57
C GLN A 565 -24.66 26.94 16.32
N ALA A 566 -24.88 26.88 17.64
CA ALA A 566 -24.48 25.75 18.45
C ALA A 566 -25.25 24.48 18.06
N PHE A 567 -26.56 24.57 17.79
CA PHE A 567 -27.35 23.44 17.32
C PHE A 567 -26.81 22.85 16.02
N LEU A 568 -26.57 23.70 15.01
CA LEU A 568 -26.03 23.28 13.72
C LEU A 568 -24.60 22.73 13.86
N GLY A 569 -23.74 23.39 14.64
CA GLY A 569 -22.36 22.95 14.88
C GLY A 569 -22.28 21.60 15.60
N VAL A 570 -23.11 21.39 16.63
CA VAL A 570 -23.17 20.09 17.34
C VAL A 570 -23.69 19.01 16.41
N ASN A 571 -24.76 19.25 15.65
CA ASN A 571 -25.27 18.28 14.70
C ASN A 571 -24.27 17.99 13.57
N ALA A 572 -23.50 18.99 13.12
CA ALA A 572 -22.42 18.78 12.16
C ALA A 572 -21.35 17.81 12.71
N LEU A 573 -20.91 18.01 13.96
CA LEU A 573 -19.95 17.11 14.62
C LEU A 573 -20.53 15.71 14.84
N LEU A 574 -21.80 15.59 15.21
CA LEU A 574 -22.48 14.31 15.37
C LEU A 574 -22.60 13.56 14.03
N CYS A 575 -22.97 14.24 12.94
CA CYS A 575 -22.98 13.66 11.60
C CYS A 575 -21.58 13.18 11.16
N LEU A 576 -20.53 13.94 11.48
CA LEU A 576 -19.15 13.56 11.19
C LEU A 576 -18.72 12.33 12.00
N GLY A 577 -19.00 12.32 13.31
CA GLY A 577 -18.70 11.19 14.18
C GLY A 577 -19.45 9.92 13.79
N LEU A 578 -20.72 10.04 13.41
CA LEU A 578 -21.56 8.94 12.94
C LEU A 578 -21.02 8.33 11.64
N GLY A 579 -20.66 9.17 10.66
CA GLY A 579 -20.04 8.72 9.41
C GLY A 579 -18.71 8.01 9.65
N TYR A 580 -17.88 8.53 10.58
CA TYR A 580 -16.62 7.92 10.98
C TYR A 580 -16.81 6.54 11.64
N LEU A 581 -17.77 6.40 12.56
CA LEU A 581 -18.06 5.12 13.21
C LEU A 581 -18.57 4.07 12.21
N ALA A 582 -19.45 4.47 11.28
CA ALA A 582 -19.95 3.58 10.25
C ALA A 582 -18.83 3.05 9.33
N LEU A 583 -17.83 3.89 9.03
CA LEU A 583 -16.63 3.50 8.27
C LEU A 583 -15.79 2.44 8.99
N LYS A 584 -15.61 2.57 10.32
CA LYS A 584 -14.81 1.61 11.11
C LYS A 584 -15.44 0.20 11.14
N SER A 585 -16.77 0.09 11.16
CA SER A 585 -17.45 -1.22 11.06
C SER A 585 -17.39 -1.84 9.66
N ALA A 586 -17.20 -1.01 8.62
CA ALA A 586 -17.10 -1.50 7.25
C ALA A 586 -15.73 -2.12 6.94
N SER A 587 -14.66 -1.66 7.60
CA SER A 587 -13.35 -2.29 7.51
C SER A 587 -13.30 -3.66 8.17
N SER A 588 -14.09 -3.92 9.22
CA SER A 588 -14.20 -5.25 9.84
C SER A 588 -15.00 -6.24 8.98
N SER A 589 -15.91 -5.77 8.12
CA SER A 589 -16.79 -6.65 7.32
C SER A 589 -16.22 -7.03 5.94
N ARG A 590 -15.05 -6.53 5.52
CA ARG A 590 -14.38 -6.97 4.27
C ARG A 590 -13.50 -8.21 4.47
N TYR A 591 -13.45 -8.73 5.68
CA TYR A 591 -12.67 -9.90 6.08
C TYR A 591 -13.55 -10.99 6.73
N ALA A 592 -14.86 -10.97 6.46
CA ALA A 592 -15.82 -12.00 6.86
C ALA A 592 -16.30 -12.75 5.61
#